data_AF-A0A1F9KUT1-F1
#
_entry.id   AF-A0A1F9KUT1-F1
#
_cell.length_a   1.000
_cell.length_b   1.000
_cell.length_c   1.000
_cell.angle_alpha   90.00
_cell.angle_beta   90.00
_cell.angle_gamma   90.00
#
_symmetry.space_group_name_H-M   'P 1'
#
loop_
_entity.id
_entity.type
_entity.pdbx_description
1 polymer ?
#
loop_
_entity_poly.entity_id
_entity_poly.type
_entity_poly.pdbx_seq_one_letter_code
_entity_poly.pdbx_strand_id
1 'polypeptide(L)'
;MCAVKEASALSKPAYKGVVKGRTVVLENVADLPDGAEVLVTPLKAKSGSPRAILAAMDAPPHVKPGDVDELMRLIEKGKRPIRYGSPLTPKPRP
;
A
#
# COMPACT_ATOMS: atom_id res chain seq x y z
N MET A 1 32.14 34.55 23.41
CA MET A 1 31.26 33.77 22.52
C MET A 1 30.92 32.47 23.24
N CYS A 2 29.66 32.32 23.66
CA CYS A 2 29.20 31.14 24.37
C CYS A 2 28.95 30.00 23.37
N ALA A 3 29.80 28.98 23.38
CA ALA A 3 29.56 27.75 22.65
C ALA A 3 28.42 26.99 23.34
N VAL A 4 27.27 26.91 22.68
CA VAL A 4 26.17 26.06 23.10
C VAL A 4 26.62 24.62 22.85
N LYS A 5 26.97 23.91 23.93
CA LYS A 5 27.21 22.46 23.90
C LYS A 5 25.92 21.78 23.47
N GLU A 6 25.88 21.25 22.25
CA GLU A 6 24.93 20.22 21.87
C GLU A 6 25.14 19.03 22.83
N ALA A 7 24.17 18.83 23.72
CA ALA A 7 24.07 17.61 24.49
C ALA A 7 23.78 16.49 23.50
N SER A 8 24.76 15.61 23.28
CA SER A 8 24.58 14.36 22.57
C SER A 8 23.46 13.58 23.26
N ALA A 9 22.30 13.52 22.61
CA ALA A 9 21.17 12.78 23.10
C ALA A 9 21.58 11.31 23.27
N LEU A 10 21.46 10.81 24.49
CA LEU A 10 21.50 9.39 24.84
C LEU A 10 20.73 8.61 23.77
N SER A 11 21.42 7.75 23.02
CA SER A 11 20.81 6.82 22.07
C SER A 11 19.99 5.78 22.85
N LYS A 12 18.81 6.17 23.32
CA LYS A 12 17.87 5.24 23.95
C LYS A 12 17.38 4.26 22.88
N PRO A 13 17.24 2.96 23.19
CA PRO A 13 16.64 2.01 22.26
C PRO A 13 15.23 2.49 21.92
N ALA A 14 15.00 2.76 20.64
CA ALA A 14 13.69 3.18 20.13
C ALA A 14 12.89 1.93 19.76
N TYR A 15 11.85 1.62 20.53
CA TYR A 15 10.92 0.55 20.20
C TYR A 15 9.87 1.06 19.22
N LYS A 16 9.62 0.30 18.16
CA LYS A 16 8.61 0.59 17.15
C LYS A 16 7.47 -0.42 17.27
N GLY A 17 6.26 0.07 17.14
CA GLY A 17 5.06 -0.76 17.23
C GLY A 17 3.86 -0.08 16.60
N VAL A 18 2.77 -0.85 16.52
CA VAL A 18 1.50 -0.41 15.96
C VAL A 18 0.45 -0.41 17.07
N VAL A 19 -0.33 0.67 17.15
CA VAL A 19 -1.47 0.76 18.07
C VAL A 19 -2.61 -0.11 17.53
N LYS A 20 -3.06 -1.09 18.32
CA LYS A 20 -4.27 -1.88 18.06
C LYS A 20 -5.24 -1.67 19.22
N GLY A 21 -6.27 -0.86 18.98
CA GLY A 21 -7.20 -0.45 20.04
C GLY A 21 -6.51 0.42 21.10
N ARG A 22 -6.35 -0.11 22.32
CA ARG A 22 -5.67 0.57 23.45
C ARG A 22 -4.29 -0.02 23.78
N THR A 23 -3.80 -0.96 22.97
CA THR A 23 -2.52 -1.65 23.20
C THR A 23 -1.53 -1.31 22.10
N VAL A 24 -0.27 -1.08 22.46
CA VAL A 24 0.83 -0.93 21.49
C VAL A 24 1.48 -2.29 21.29
N VAL A 25 1.45 -2.82 20.07
CA VAL A 25 2.11 -4.09 19.73
C VAL A 25 3.46 -3.78 19.11
N LEU A 26 4.53 -4.18 19.78
CA LEU A 26 5.91 -3.94 19.33
C LEU A 26 6.28 -4.89 18.20
N GLU A 27 7.05 -4.39 17.21
CA GLU A 27 7.51 -5.17 16.06
C GLU A 27 8.59 -6.19 16.45
N ASN A 28 9.42 -5.84 17.42
CA ASN A 28 10.50 -6.69 17.94
C ASN A 28 10.30 -6.95 19.43
N VAL A 29 10.89 -8.05 19.92
CA VAL A 29 10.96 -8.34 21.36
C VAL A 29 11.68 -7.16 22.03
N ALA A 30 11.00 -6.53 22.98
CA ALA A 30 11.56 -5.46 23.77
C ALA A 30 11.95 -6.00 25.13
N ASP A 31 13.19 -5.74 25.56
CA ASP A 31 13.67 -6.05 26.90
C ASP A 31 13.14 -5.05 27.93
N LEU A 32 11.82 -4.90 27.99
CA LEU A 32 11.14 -4.03 28.94
C LEU A 32 10.56 -4.90 30.07
N PRO A 33 10.91 -4.64 31.33
CA PRO A 33 10.33 -5.37 32.46
C PRO A 33 8.85 -5.03 32.63
N ASP A 34 8.10 -5.97 33.20
CA ASP A 34 6.68 -5.75 33.52
C ASP A 34 6.53 -4.53 34.46
N GLY A 35 5.59 -3.64 34.13
CA GLY A 35 5.33 -2.42 34.89
C GLY A 35 6.22 -1.23 34.52
N ALA A 36 7.09 -1.34 33.52
CA ALA A 36 7.88 -0.21 33.03
C ALA A 36 6.98 0.92 32.48
N GLU A 37 7.20 2.14 32.95
CA GLU A 37 6.56 3.33 32.38
C GLU A 37 7.19 3.68 31.03
N VAL A 38 6.35 3.86 30.00
CA VAL A 38 6.79 4.18 28.65
C VAL A 38 6.06 5.41 28.11
N LEU A 39 6.81 6.28 27.44
CA LEU A 39 6.26 7.40 26.70
C LEU A 39 6.03 6.98 25.25
N VAL A 40 4.77 7.00 24.80
CA VAL A 40 4.41 6.67 23.42
C VAL A 40 4.36 7.94 22.57
N THR A 41 5.28 8.06 21.61
CA THR A 41 5.26 9.17 20.65
C THR A 41 4.63 8.69 19.34
N PRO A 42 3.43 9.19 18.96
CA PRO A 42 2.80 8.81 17.70
C PRO A 42 3.66 9.31 16.53
N LEU A 43 4.07 8.39 15.66
CA LEU A 43 4.77 8.75 14.43
C LEU A 43 3.75 9.28 13.43
N LYS A 44 4.07 10.41 12.79
CA LYS A 44 3.24 10.97 11.73
C LYS A 44 3.20 9.96 10.58
N ALA A 45 2.01 9.43 10.28
CA ALA A 45 1.82 8.58 9.13
C ALA A 45 2.27 9.34 7.87
N LYS A 46 3.06 8.68 7.02
CA LYS A 46 3.37 9.24 5.70
C LYS A 46 2.06 9.26 4.92
N SER A 47 1.51 10.46 4.70
CA SER A 47 0.37 10.61 3.81
C SER A 47 0.78 10.12 2.42
N GLY A 48 -0.02 9.23 1.85
CA GLY A 48 0.08 8.93 0.42
C GLY A 48 -0.09 10.21 -0.39
N SER A 49 0.47 10.24 -1.59
CA SER A 49 0.19 11.29 -2.57
C SER A 49 -0.47 10.66 -3.80
N PRO A 50 -1.36 11.39 -4.51
CA PRO A 50 -1.88 10.93 -5.80
C PRO A 50 -0.76 10.55 -6.78
N ARG A 51 0.38 11.25 -6.70
CA ARG A 51 1.58 10.94 -7.48
C ARG A 51 2.17 9.56 -7.17
N ALA A 52 2.12 9.10 -5.91
CA ALA A 52 2.56 7.77 -5.54
C ALA A 52 1.65 6.67 -6.13
N ILE A 53 0.36 6.95 -6.28
CA ILE A 53 -0.58 6.03 -6.93
C ILE A 53 -0.26 5.93 -8.43
N LEU A 54 -0.06 7.07 -9.11
CA LEU A 54 0.33 7.06 -10.53
C LEU A 54 1.66 6.32 -10.75
N ALA A 55 2.65 6.54 -9.89
CA ALA A 55 3.92 5.83 -9.95
C ALA A 55 3.77 4.31 -9.74
N ALA A 56 2.82 3.88 -8.89
CA ALA A 56 2.53 2.47 -8.69
C ALA A 56 1.78 1.85 -9.89
N MET A 57 0.88 2.61 -10.54
CA MET A 57 0.20 2.16 -11.76
C MET A 57 1.14 2.03 -12.95
N ASP A 58 2.16 2.89 -12.99
CA ASP A 58 3.23 2.86 -13.99
C ASP A 58 4.39 1.93 -13.60
N ALA A 59 4.22 1.09 -12.57
CA ALA A 59 5.24 0.14 -12.18
C ALA A 59 5.21 -1.11 -13.08
N PRO A 60 6.37 -1.63 -13.50
CA PRO A 60 6.46 -2.91 -14.21
C PRO A 60 5.88 -4.10 -13.43
N PRO A 61 5.45 -5.18 -14.11
CA PRO A 61 5.60 -5.41 -15.54
C PRO A 61 4.51 -4.75 -16.38
N HIS A 62 4.92 -4.03 -17.42
CA HIS A 62 4.00 -3.55 -18.45
C HIS A 62 3.70 -4.66 -19.46
N VAL A 63 2.50 -4.59 -20.03
CA VAL A 63 2.07 -5.46 -21.13
C VAL A 63 2.98 -5.21 -22.33
N LYS A 64 3.59 -6.27 -22.89
CA LYS A 64 4.38 -6.13 -24.12
C LYS A 64 3.42 -5.99 -25.31
N PRO A 65 3.81 -5.31 -26.39
CA PRO A 65 2.97 -5.24 -27.59
C PRO A 65 2.51 -6.62 -28.09
N GLY A 66 3.40 -7.62 -28.07
CA GLY A 66 3.06 -8.99 -28.49
C GLY A 66 2.08 -9.73 -27.58
N ASP A 67 1.91 -9.30 -26.32
CA ASP A 67 0.91 -9.89 -25.42
C ASP A 67 -0.51 -9.46 -25.85
N VAL A 68 -0.64 -8.26 -26.44
CA VAL A 68 -1.90 -7.78 -27.02
C VAL A 68 -2.25 -8.58 -28.28
N ASP A 69 -1.28 -8.81 -29.15
CA ASP A 69 -1.48 -9.62 -30.36
C ASP A 69 -1.86 -11.06 -30.02
N GLU A 70 -1.22 -11.64 -29.00
CA GLU A 70 -1.57 -12.97 -28.52
C GLU A 70 -2.97 -13.01 -27.91
N LEU A 71 -3.35 -11.99 -27.13
CA LEU A 71 -4.71 -11.87 -26.61
C LEU A 71 -5.75 -11.80 -27.75
N MET A 72 -5.49 -11.00 -28.78
CA MET A 72 -6.39 -10.89 -29.94
C MET A 72 -6.49 -12.21 -30.69
N ARG A 73 -5.35 -12.87 -30.92
CA ARG A 73 -5.30 -14.21 -31.51
C ARG A 73 -6.09 -15.24 -30.70
N LEU A 74 -6.04 -15.17 -29.36
CA LEU A 74 -6.80 -16.05 -28.47
C LEU A 74 -8.29 -15.72 -28.46
N ILE A 75 -8.69 -14.45 -28.62
CA ILE A 75 -10.09 -14.05 -28.80
C ILE A 75 -10.63 -14.60 -30.13
N GLU A 76 -9.85 -14.54 -31.20
CA GLU A 76 -10.22 -15.09 -32.51
C GLU A 76 -10.28 -16.62 -32.51
N LYS A 77 -9.31 -17.28 -31.89
CA LYS A 77 -9.25 -18.76 -31.78
C LYS A 77 -10.26 -19.32 -30.79
N GLY A 78 -10.49 -18.61 -29.70
CA GLY A 78 -11.44 -18.97 -28.66
C GLY A 78 -12.83 -18.49 -29.05
N LYS A 79 -13.57 -19.32 -29.80
CA LYS A 79 -15.00 -19.23 -30.15
C LYS A 79 -15.90 -18.72 -29.02
N ARG A 80 -15.79 -17.45 -28.60
CA ARG A 80 -16.73 -16.83 -27.67
C ARG A 80 -17.99 -16.57 -28.48
N PRO A 81 -19.16 -17.12 -28.10
CA PRO A 81 -20.40 -16.60 -28.63
C PRO A 81 -20.46 -15.13 -28.19
N ILE A 82 -20.27 -14.19 -29.12
CA ILE A 82 -20.61 -12.81 -28.89
C ILE A 82 -22.14 -12.77 -28.91
N ARG A 83 -22.75 -13.09 -27.77
CA ARG A 83 -24.11 -12.69 -27.44
C ARG A 83 -24.05 -11.90 -26.14
N TYR A 84 -23.34 -10.78 -26.19
CA TYR A 84 -23.67 -9.69 -25.29
C TYR A 84 -24.96 -9.08 -25.82
N GLY A 85 -26.09 -9.55 -25.30
CA GLY A 85 -27.27 -8.71 -25.27
C GLY A 85 -26.86 -7.45 -24.53
N SER A 86 -26.84 -6.32 -25.23
CA SER A 86 -26.59 -5.04 -24.57
C SER A 86 -27.66 -4.88 -23.49
N PRO A 87 -27.30 -4.62 -22.21
CA PRO A 87 -28.28 -4.32 -21.18
C PRO A 87 -29.11 -3.07 -21.50
N LEU A 88 -28.70 -2.30 -22.52
CA LEU A 88 -29.37 -1.10 -23.01
C LEU A 88 -30.16 -1.33 -24.31
N THR A 89 -30.16 -2.54 -24.89
CA THR A 89 -31.01 -2.81 -26.05
C THR A 89 -32.46 -3.03 -25.63
N PRO A 90 -33.43 -2.24 -26.13
CA PRO A 90 -34.84 -2.45 -25.83
C PRO A 90 -35.31 -3.82 -26.34
N LYS A 91 -36.03 -4.58 -25.51
CA LYS A 91 -36.73 -5.79 -25.98
C LYS A 91 -37.79 -5.40 -27.01
N PRO A 92 -37.95 -6.15 -28.12
CA PRO A 92 -39.13 -6.03 -28.97
C PRO A 92 -40.37 -6.27 -28.09
N ARG A 93 -41.30 -5.32 -28.07
CA ARG A 93 -42.60 -5.52 -27.43
C ARG A 93 -43.44 -6.48 -28.30
N PRO A 94 -44.20 -7.40 -27.68
CA PRO A 94 -45.10 -8.30 -28.39
C PRO A 94 -46.22 -7.54 -29.09
#